data_AF-A0A2D6FIR5-F1
#
_entry.id   AF-A0A2D6FIR5-F1
#
_cell.length_a   1.000
_cell.length_b   1.000
_cell.length_c   1.000
_cell.angle_alpha   90.00
_cell.angle_beta   90.00
_cell.angle_gamma   90.00
#
_symmetry.space_group_name_H-M   'P 1'
#
loop_
_entity.id
_entity.type
_entity.pdbx_description
1 polymer ?
#
loop_
_entity_poly.entity_id
_entity_poly.type
_entity_poly.pdbx_seq_one_letter_code
_entity_poly.pdbx_strand_id
1 'polypeptide(L)'
;MSRLEIILIAVSTLSVICNVFFFVYIRSILARLLFVSEELGDLQNMIDAFAKHVQSVYELEMFYGDQTLQALLDHAVSFNEQLETFEWIYSLTEENNKENNEEQAVYEESTDSQEEDPREET
;
A
#
# COMPACT_ATOMS: atom_id res chain seq x y z
N MET A 1 29.20 -16.81 -39.68
CA MET A 1 27.87 -16.36 -39.24
C MET A 1 26.96 -16.35 -40.45
N SER A 2 26.11 -17.37 -40.58
CA SER A 2 25.06 -17.37 -41.60
C SER A 2 24.04 -16.26 -41.29
N ARG A 3 23.40 -15.69 -42.32
CA ARG A 3 22.41 -14.62 -42.13
C ARG A 3 21.26 -15.02 -41.20
N LEU A 4 20.94 -16.31 -41.16
CA LEU A 4 19.90 -16.87 -40.29
C LEU A 4 20.32 -16.88 -38.82
N GLU A 5 21.58 -17.22 -38.50
CA GLU A 5 22.11 -17.16 -37.13
C GLU A 5 22.01 -15.75 -36.55
N ILE A 6 22.37 -14.73 -37.35
CA ILE A 6 22.34 -13.32 -36.91
C ILE A 6 20.90 -12.88 -36.60
N ILE A 7 19.93 -13.25 -37.44
CA ILE A 7 18.51 -12.91 -37.23
C ILE A 7 17.96 -13.60 -35.98
N LEU A 8 18.26 -14.89 -35.78
CA LEU A 8 17.78 -15.64 -34.62
C LEU A 8 18.35 -15.08 -33.31
N ILE A 9 19.64 -14.73 -33.28
CA ILE A 9 20.26 -14.10 -32.11
C ILE A 9 19.63 -12.72 -31.84
N ALA A 10 19.40 -11.92 -32.88
CA ALA A 10 18.78 -10.60 -32.73
C ALA A 10 17.35 -10.69 -32.15
N VAL A 11 16.52 -11.58 -32.68
CA VAL A 11 15.14 -11.78 -32.20
C VAL A 11 15.13 -12.33 -30.78
N SER A 12 16.00 -13.31 -30.47
CA SER A 12 16.12 -13.87 -29.12
C SER A 12 16.56 -12.81 -28.10
N THR A 13 17.57 -12.00 -28.45
CA THR A 13 18.06 -10.93 -27.57
C THR A 13 16.98 -9.89 -27.31
N LEU A 14 16.25 -9.48 -28.36
CA LEU A 14 15.12 -8.55 -28.22
C LEU A 14 14.04 -9.12 -27.31
N SER A 15 13.70 -10.40 -27.46
CA SER A 15 12.72 -11.06 -26.61
C SER A 15 13.14 -11.07 -25.14
N VAL A 16 14.40 -11.39 -24.83
CA VAL A 16 14.92 -11.36 -23.45
C VAL A 16 14.84 -9.95 -22.87
N ILE A 17 15.26 -8.92 -23.62
CA ILE A 17 15.18 -7.52 -23.18
C ILE A 17 13.73 -7.12 -22.90
N CYS A 18 12.80 -7.45 -23.79
CA CYS A 18 11.38 -7.16 -23.60
C CYS A 18 10.83 -7.84 -22.33
N ASN A 19 11.17 -9.10 -22.08
CA ASN A 19 10.72 -9.81 -20.88
C ASN A 19 11.25 -9.15 -19.60
N VAL A 20 12.53 -8.80 -19.56
CA VAL A 20 13.12 -8.09 -18.40
C VAL A 20 12.44 -6.73 -18.20
N PHE A 21 12.23 -5.99 -19.29
CA PHE A 21 11.51 -4.72 -19.25
C PHE A 21 10.10 -4.88 -18.68
N PHE A 22 9.32 -5.86 -19.17
CA PHE A 22 7.99 -6.12 -18.66
C PHE A 22 7.99 -6.49 -17.19
N PHE A 23 8.95 -7.32 -16.76
CA PHE A 23 9.06 -7.72 -15.36
C PHE A 23 9.27 -6.51 -14.44
N VAL A 24 10.23 -5.64 -14.78
CA VAL A 24 10.50 -4.41 -14.02
C VAL A 24 9.30 -3.45 -14.07
N TYR A 25 8.68 -3.31 -15.24
CA TYR A 25 7.54 -2.42 -15.44
C TYR A 25 6.31 -2.86 -14.62
N ILE A 26 5.97 -4.15 -14.66
CA ILE A 26 4.87 -4.72 -13.86
C ILE A 26 5.14 -4.51 -12.37
N ARG A 27 6.37 -4.77 -11.91
CA ARG A 27 6.75 -4.57 -10.50
C ARG A 27 6.61 -3.10 -10.08
N SER A 28 6.96 -2.16 -10.96
CA SER A 28 6.79 -0.72 -10.73
C SER A 28 5.32 -0.30 -10.65
N ILE A 29 4.47 -0.83 -11.54
CA ILE A 29 3.02 -0.55 -11.52
C ILE A 29 2.37 -1.12 -10.27
N LEU A 30 2.70 -2.36 -9.89
CA LEU A 30 2.15 -2.98 -8.69
C LEU A 30 2.46 -2.14 -7.45
N ALA A 31 3.71 -1.71 -7.27
CA ALA A 31 4.07 -0.85 -6.15
C ALA A 31 3.28 0.47 -6.12
N ARG A 32 3.06 1.10 -7.28
CA ARG A 32 2.24 2.32 -7.38
C ARG A 32 0.77 2.07 -7.08
N LEU A 33 0.23 0.93 -7.52
CA LEU A 33 -1.15 0.57 -7.29
C LEU A 33 -1.39 0.33 -5.79
N LEU A 34 -0.47 -0.37 -5.12
CA LEU A 34 -0.51 -0.58 -3.67
C LEU A 34 -0.47 0.76 -2.91
N PHE A 35 0.44 1.66 -3.28
CA PHE A 35 0.51 3.00 -2.68
C PHE A 35 -0.80 3.79 -2.85
N VAL A 36 -1.36 3.82 -4.07
CA VAL A 36 -2.66 4.48 -4.32
C VAL A 36 -3.76 3.83 -3.49
N SER A 37 -3.69 2.52 -3.28
CA SER A 37 -4.68 1.80 -2.51
C SER A 37 -4.66 2.15 -1.03
N GLU A 38 -3.49 2.33 -0.44
CA GLU A 38 -3.31 2.79 0.95
C GLU A 38 -3.91 4.19 1.14
N GLU A 39 -3.58 5.11 0.23
CA GLU A 39 -4.12 6.48 0.24
C GLU A 39 -5.66 6.51 0.10
N LEU A 40 -6.25 5.55 -0.63
CA LEU A 40 -7.71 5.41 -0.73
C LEU A 40 -8.34 4.94 0.58
N GLY A 41 -7.67 4.06 1.33
CA GLY A 41 -8.12 3.66 2.67
C GLY A 41 -8.11 4.84 3.64
N ASP A 42 -7.04 5.64 3.63
CA ASP A 42 -6.96 6.88 4.41
C ASP A 42 -8.05 7.89 4.04
N LEU A 43 -8.33 8.02 2.74
CA LEU A 43 -9.43 8.85 2.25
C LEU A 43 -10.80 8.37 2.77
N GLN A 44 -11.05 7.07 2.76
CA GLN A 44 -12.29 6.48 3.30
C GLN A 44 -12.43 6.81 4.79
N ASN A 45 -11.37 6.63 5.58
CA ASN A 45 -11.36 6.97 7.00
C ASN A 45 -11.68 8.45 7.25
N MET A 46 -11.14 9.35 6.42
CA MET A 46 -11.41 10.78 6.51
C MET A 46 -12.88 11.13 6.21
N ILE A 47 -13.48 10.45 5.23
CA ILE A 47 -14.88 10.66 4.83
C ILE A 47 -15.84 10.09 5.88
N ASP A 48 -15.54 8.92 6.45
CA ASP A 48 -16.30 8.36 7.56
C ASP A 48 -16.26 9.28 8.80
N ALA A 49 -15.08 9.82 9.14
CA ALA A 49 -14.95 10.81 10.20
C ALA A 49 -15.76 12.09 9.92
N PHE A 50 -15.76 12.55 8.67
CA PHE A 50 -16.58 13.69 8.24
C PHE A 50 -18.09 13.39 8.38
N ALA A 51 -18.56 12.22 7.93
CA ALA A 51 -19.95 11.81 8.04
C ALA A 51 -20.40 11.77 9.51
N LYS A 52 -19.59 11.17 10.40
CA LYS A 52 -19.82 11.14 11.85
C LYS A 52 -19.89 12.53 12.46
N HIS A 53 -19.02 13.44 12.02
CA HIS A 53 -19.05 14.82 12.50
C HIS A 53 -20.33 15.56 12.08
N VAL A 54 -20.74 15.43 10.82
CA VAL A 54 -21.99 16.03 10.32
C VAL A 54 -23.19 15.44 11.04
N GLN A 55 -23.21 14.13 11.31
CA GLN A 55 -24.25 13.48 12.11
C GLN A 55 -24.33 14.09 13.51
N SER A 56 -23.19 14.23 14.20
CA SER A 56 -23.15 14.85 15.53
C SER A 56 -23.68 16.30 15.52
N VAL A 57 -23.46 17.05 14.44
CA VAL A 57 -23.99 18.41 14.29
C VAL A 57 -25.49 18.40 14.01
N TYR A 58 -25.98 17.48 13.18
CA TYR A 58 -27.40 17.32 12.88
C TYR A 58 -28.23 16.93 14.12
N GLU A 59 -27.64 16.15 15.03
CA GLU A 59 -28.28 15.73 16.30
C GLU A 59 -28.38 16.85 17.34
N LEU A 60 -27.75 18.01 17.13
CA LEU A 60 -27.88 19.17 18.02
C LEU A 60 -29.28 19.80 17.90
N GLU A 61 -29.87 20.19 19.03
CA GLU A 61 -31.22 20.76 19.11
C GLU A 61 -31.45 21.97 18.19
N MET A 62 -30.40 22.75 17.87
CA MET A 62 -30.50 23.93 17.01
C MET A 62 -30.58 23.60 15.51
N PHE A 63 -30.16 22.40 15.13
CA PHE A 63 -30.01 21.95 13.73
C PHE A 63 -30.90 20.74 13.39
N TYR A 64 -31.58 20.18 14.38
CA TYR A 64 -32.49 19.06 14.20
C TYR A 64 -33.66 19.42 13.28
N GLY A 65 -33.81 18.64 12.19
CA GLY A 65 -34.83 18.88 11.16
C GLY A 65 -34.42 19.84 10.05
N ASP A 66 -33.17 20.30 10.02
CA ASP A 66 -32.62 21.05 8.88
C ASP A 66 -32.43 20.11 7.66
N GLN A 67 -33.14 20.42 6.57
CA GLN A 67 -33.10 19.59 5.36
C GLN A 67 -31.75 19.66 4.62
N THR A 68 -31.00 20.75 4.79
CA THR A 68 -29.71 20.93 4.12
C THR A 68 -28.63 20.08 4.80
N LEU A 69 -28.60 20.08 6.14
CA LEU A 69 -27.72 19.22 6.92
C LEU A 69 -28.06 17.74 6.74
N GLN A 70 -29.36 17.40 6.65
CA GLN A 70 -29.78 16.04 6.33
C GLN A 70 -29.28 15.61 4.95
N ALA A 71 -29.47 16.42 3.91
CA ALA A 71 -28.94 16.12 2.59
C ALA A 71 -27.41 16.02 2.58
N LEU A 72 -26.71 16.86 3.35
CA LEU A 72 -25.25 16.78 3.47
C LEU A 72 -24.80 15.46 4.13
N LEU A 73 -25.50 15.02 5.17
CA LEU A 73 -25.25 13.72 5.81
C LEU A 73 -25.50 12.57 4.85
N ASP A 74 -26.64 12.58 4.14
CA ASP A 74 -26.99 11.56 3.16
C ASP A 74 -25.92 11.46 2.05
N HIS A 75 -25.41 12.62 1.59
CA HIS A 75 -24.32 12.67 0.62
C HIS A 75 -23.00 12.11 1.19
N ALA A 76 -22.67 12.41 2.44
CA ALA A 76 -21.46 11.90 3.10
C ALA A 76 -21.51 10.37 3.25
N VAL A 77 -22.65 9.83 3.66
CA VAL A 77 -22.88 8.38 3.78
C VAL A 77 -22.82 7.70 2.41
N SER A 78 -23.53 8.24 1.40
CA SER A 78 -23.50 7.70 0.03
C SER A 78 -22.10 7.72 -0.58
N PHE A 79 -21.29 8.72 -0.23
CA PHE A 79 -19.90 8.77 -0.70
C PHE A 79 -19.02 7.72 -0.01
N ASN A 80 -19.27 7.44 1.28
CA ASN A 80 -18.59 6.36 1.99
C ASN A 80 -18.94 4.98 1.40
N GLU A 81 -20.21 4.72 1.09
CA GLU A 81 -20.65 3.48 0.42
C GLU A 81 -19.98 3.28 -0.95
N GLN A 82 -19.76 4.35 -1.70
CA GLN A 82 -19.02 4.27 -2.96
C GLN A 82 -17.55 3.92 -2.75
N LEU A 83 -16.95 4.36 -1.63
CA LEU A 83 -15.57 4.03 -1.29
C LEU A 83 -15.41 2.61 -0.75
N GLU A 84 -16.42 2.04 -0.09
CA GLU A 84 -16.45 0.62 0.30
C GLU A 84 -16.30 -0.32 -0.93
N THR A 85 -16.71 0.11 -2.12
CA THR A 85 -16.48 -0.68 -3.35
C THR A 85 -14.98 -0.89 -3.65
N PHE A 86 -14.11 -0.02 -3.12
CA PHE A 86 -12.66 -0.13 -3.25
C PHE A 86 -11.98 -0.84 -2.06
N GLU A 87 -12.76 -1.29 -1.06
CA GLU A 87 -12.29 -2.01 0.14
C GLU A 87 -11.42 -3.21 -0.20
N TRP A 88 -11.86 -4.01 -1.17
CA TRP A 88 -11.14 -5.20 -1.60
C TRP A 88 -9.74 -4.87 -2.13
N ILE A 89 -9.53 -3.71 -2.76
CA ILE A 89 -8.25 -3.34 -3.36
C ILE A 89 -7.24 -2.94 -2.28
N TYR A 90 -7.68 -2.21 -1.23
CA TYR A 90 -6.77 -1.78 -0.17
C TYR A 90 -6.53 -2.83 0.91
N SER A 91 -7.52 -3.68 1.22
CA SER A 91 -7.32 -4.78 2.18
C SER A 91 -6.21 -5.74 1.75
N LEU A 92 -6.07 -5.98 0.44
CA LEU A 92 -4.95 -6.74 -0.14
C LEU A 92 -3.57 -6.11 0.10
N THR A 93 -3.52 -4.78 0.23
CA THR A 93 -2.28 -4.04 0.49
C THR A 93 -1.93 -4.06 1.97
N GLU A 94 -2.95 -3.91 2.83
CA GLU A 94 -2.78 -3.87 4.29
C GLU A 94 -2.29 -5.22 4.86
N GLU A 95 -2.74 -6.34 4.30
CA GLU A 95 -2.27 -7.68 4.67
C GLU A 95 -0.79 -7.90 4.32
N ASN A 96 -0.34 -7.41 3.16
CA ASN A 96 1.04 -7.52 2.69
C ASN A 96 2.04 -6.66 3.51
N ASN A 97 1.55 -5.56 4.10
CA ASN A 97 2.35 -4.69 4.97
C ASN A 97 2.63 -5.32 6.35
N LYS A 98 1.76 -6.22 6.83
CA LYS A 98 1.97 -6.94 8.10
C LYS A 98 3.05 -8.02 7.98
N GLU A 99 3.09 -8.75 6.86
CA GLU A 99 4.11 -9.80 6.64
C GLU A 99 5.52 -9.23 6.41
N ASN A 100 5.68 -8.03 5.85
CA ASN A 100 7.01 -7.42 5.64
C ASN A 100 7.63 -6.79 6.90
N ASN A 101 6.84 -6.46 7.92
CA ASN A 101 7.33 -5.75 9.11
C ASN A 101 7.86 -6.68 10.22
N GLU A 102 7.59 -7.99 10.13
CA GLU A 102 8.01 -8.98 11.14
C GLU A 102 9.42 -9.53 10.88
N GLU A 103 9.96 -9.40 9.66
CA GLU A 103 11.30 -9.90 9.30
C GLU A 103 12.46 -8.92 9.62
N GLN A 104 12.18 -7.67 10.04
CA GLN A 104 13.21 -6.66 10.30
C GLN A 104 13.55 -6.40 11.77
N ALA A 105 12.83 -6.97 12.75
CA ALA A 105 13.03 -6.67 14.18
C ALA A 105 13.97 -7.63 14.95
N VAL A 106 14.74 -8.51 14.28
CA VAL A 106 15.57 -9.55 14.96
C VAL A 106 17.09 -9.30 14.88
N TYR A 107 17.57 -8.22 14.25
CA TYR A 107 19.01 -8.05 13.97
C TYR A 107 19.78 -7.02 14.84
N GLU A 108 19.25 -6.56 15.98
CA GLU A 108 19.97 -5.55 16.81
C GLU A 108 20.40 -5.99 18.22
N GLU A 109 20.22 -7.24 18.65
CA GLU A 109 20.65 -7.67 20.01
C GLU A 109 21.67 -8.81 20.00
N SER A 110 22.81 -8.62 19.32
CA SER A 110 24.00 -9.47 19.53
C SER A 110 25.30 -8.81 19.05
N THR A 111 25.62 -7.65 19.60
CA THR A 111 27.00 -7.14 19.58
C THR A 111 27.35 -6.41 20.86
N ASP A 112 27.25 -7.10 21.98
CA ASP A 112 28.10 -6.77 23.13
C ASP A 112 28.26 -8.01 23.99
N SER A 113 29.45 -8.63 23.93
CA SER A 113 30.13 -9.34 25.02
C SER A 113 31.10 -10.41 24.48
N GLN A 114 32.35 -10.27 24.89
CA GLN A 114 33.41 -11.28 24.99
C GLN A 114 34.42 -11.41 23.83
N GLU A 115 35.53 -10.67 23.97
CA GLU A 115 36.86 -11.22 23.73
C GLU A 115 37.87 -10.53 24.69
N GLU A 116 37.85 -10.94 25.97
CA GLU A 116 39.04 -10.85 26.83
C GLU A 116 39.73 -12.22 26.76
N ASP A 117 40.83 -12.28 26.01
CA ASP A 117 41.75 -13.41 25.93
C ASP A 117 42.59 -13.51 27.23
N PRO A 118 42.50 -14.60 28.00
CA PRO A 118 43.39 -14.85 29.12
C PRO A 118 44.50 -15.85 28.75
N ARG A 119 45.72 -15.28 28.61
CA ARG A 119 47.03 -15.80 29.05
C ARG A 119 47.74 -16.87 28.20
N GLU A 120 49.03 -16.61 27.93
CA GLU A 120 50.20 -17.43 28.33
C GLU A 120 51.50 -16.58 28.14
N GLU A 121 52.09 -16.06 29.22
CA GLU A 121 53.32 -16.56 29.88
C GLU A 121 54.63 -16.41 29.07
N THR A 122 55.48 -15.43 29.42
CA THR A 122 56.85 -15.58 29.98
C THR A 122 57.58 -14.24 30.09
#